data_AF-A0A1Q9VUZ2-F1
#
_entry.id   AF-A0A1Q9VUZ2-F1
#
_cell.length_a   1.000
_cell.length_b   1.000
_cell.length_c   1.000
_cell.angle_alpha   90.00
_cell.angle_beta   90.00
_cell.angle_gamma   90.00
#
_symmetry.space_group_name_H-M   'P 1'
#
loop_
_entity.id
_entity.type
_entity.pdbx_description
1 polymer ?
#
loop_
_entity_poly.entity_id
_entity_poly.type
_entity_poly.pdbx_seq_one_letter_code
_entity_poly.pdbx_strand_id
1 'polypeptide(L)'
;MTVSQKWRRALVAGVTVSAVVLAGCSVGDGATGGAESSEGPAGSNAGDAGDVEGVRDDGDGGNELISERDLDGAPEGFRPTRPGTELDFGDAAYVVSQRPVDDDSAAPGPLQFWKVTATGSDTLDADEVPLTEGSDDVEEFVCLTYTLAFLGGGATADDRDSATVAAPELVPADDEGTGANVIERADPGTCGVDEQDLLPSSLADIDEDATYGAAVLSYVDKQKTRGINPTGLAFTYDLADTPESPDESEPTEIEPIRWN
;
A
#
# COMPACT_ATOMS: atom_id res chain seq x y z
N MET A 1 -17.76 -63.45 -2.70
CA MET A 1 -17.43 -63.42 -1.26
C MET A 1 -16.40 -62.32 -1.09
N THR A 2 -16.56 -61.21 -0.37
CA THR A 2 -17.46 -60.77 0.71
C THR A 2 -17.41 -59.22 0.71
N VAL A 3 -18.54 -58.55 0.48
CA VAL A 3 -19.32 -57.73 1.44
C VAL A 3 -18.74 -56.35 1.73
N SER A 4 -19.41 -55.36 1.12
CA SER A 4 -19.35 -53.92 1.35
C SER A 4 -19.99 -53.58 2.71
N GLN A 5 -19.28 -52.83 3.56
CA GLN A 5 -19.83 -52.30 4.82
C GLN A 5 -20.21 -50.83 4.67
N LYS A 6 -21.52 -50.63 4.52
CA LYS A 6 -22.21 -49.36 4.73
C LYS A 6 -22.05 -48.93 6.18
N TRP A 7 -21.57 -47.71 6.41
CA TRP A 7 -21.82 -46.98 7.66
C TRP A 7 -22.68 -45.75 7.35
N ARG A 8 -23.85 -45.71 7.98
CA ARG A 8 -24.72 -44.55 8.11
C ARG A 8 -24.99 -44.36 9.60
N ARG A 9 -25.24 -43.09 9.97
CA ARG A 9 -25.77 -42.53 11.23
C ARG A 9 -24.65 -41.93 12.11
N ALA A 10 -24.78 -40.74 12.71
CA ALA A 10 -25.96 -39.90 12.94
C ALA A 10 -25.59 -38.47 13.45
N LEU A 11 -26.56 -37.55 13.30
CA LEU A 11 -26.95 -36.38 14.16
C LEU A 11 -25.89 -35.29 14.43
N VAL A 12 -26.02 -34.05 13.90
CA VAL A 12 -26.91 -32.94 14.29
C VAL A 12 -26.72 -32.47 15.74
N ALA A 13 -26.11 -31.29 15.90
CA ALA A 13 -26.52 -30.11 16.69
C ALA A 13 -25.34 -29.44 17.42
N GLY A 14 -25.17 -28.13 17.21
CA GLY A 14 -24.28 -27.30 18.01
C GLY A 14 -23.90 -25.95 17.39
N VAL A 15 -24.87 -25.21 16.82
CA VAL A 15 -24.64 -23.79 16.50
C VAL A 15 -24.93 -23.00 17.78
N THR A 16 -23.90 -22.48 18.42
CA THR A 16 -24.02 -21.45 19.46
C THR A 16 -23.82 -20.08 18.82
N VAL A 17 -24.90 -19.33 18.63
CA VAL A 17 -24.84 -17.90 18.30
C VAL A 17 -24.75 -17.13 19.60
N SER A 18 -23.63 -16.44 19.82
CA SER A 18 -23.51 -15.44 20.88
C SER A 18 -24.15 -14.15 20.40
N ALA A 19 -25.35 -13.85 20.89
CA ALA A 19 -25.96 -12.53 20.75
C ALA A 19 -25.26 -11.55 21.72
N VAL A 20 -24.48 -10.61 21.18
CA VAL A 20 -24.02 -9.44 21.94
C VAL A 20 -25.14 -8.41 21.93
N VAL A 21 -25.75 -8.21 23.10
CA VAL A 21 -26.68 -7.11 23.36
C VAL A 21 -25.88 -5.98 24.00
N LEU A 22 -25.63 -4.89 23.26
CA LEU A 22 -25.22 -3.62 23.84
C LEU A 22 -26.45 -2.73 23.98
N ALA A 23 -27.07 -2.80 25.16
CA ALA A 23 -27.98 -1.78 25.65
C ALA A 23 -27.16 -0.78 26.46
N GLY A 24 -27.02 0.44 25.95
CA GLY A 24 -26.41 1.58 26.63
C GLY A 24 -27.26 2.82 26.43
N CYS A 25 -28.39 2.90 27.14
CA CYS A 25 -29.11 4.15 27.33
C CYS A 25 -28.38 4.96 28.40
N SER A 26 -27.89 6.16 28.05
CA SER A 26 -27.62 7.20 29.04
C SER A 26 -28.33 8.47 28.62
N VAL A 27 -29.39 8.78 29.37
CA VAL A 27 -30.15 10.03 29.35
C VAL A 27 -29.48 10.99 30.32
N GLY A 28 -29.18 12.20 29.86
CA GLY A 28 -28.77 13.34 30.68
C GLY A 28 -29.38 14.62 30.13
N ASP A 29 -30.54 14.98 30.67
CA ASP A 29 -31.29 16.22 30.43
C ASP A 29 -30.84 17.27 31.46
N GLY A 30 -30.66 18.55 31.08
CA GLY A 30 -30.36 19.58 32.08
C GLY A 30 -29.93 20.98 31.62
N ALA A 31 -30.93 21.81 31.28
CA ALA A 31 -31.08 23.23 31.67
C ALA A 31 -30.22 24.36 31.04
N THR A 32 -30.86 25.03 30.06
CA THR A 32 -31.15 26.49 29.95
C THR A 32 -30.42 27.55 30.78
N GLY A 33 -29.97 28.59 30.06
CA GLY A 33 -29.70 29.98 30.51
C GLY A 33 -28.49 30.53 29.74
N GLY A 34 -28.52 31.56 28.90
CA GLY A 34 -29.37 32.75 28.83
C GLY A 34 -28.46 33.99 28.80
N ALA A 35 -28.44 34.68 27.65
CA ALA A 35 -27.95 36.05 27.38
C ALA A 35 -26.40 36.25 27.31
N GLU A 36 -25.82 37.16 26.51
CA GLU A 36 -26.34 38.28 25.71
C GLU A 36 -25.29 38.79 24.68
N SER A 37 -25.80 39.40 23.60
CA SER A 37 -25.26 40.39 22.64
C SER A 37 -23.73 40.58 22.52
N SER A 38 -23.15 40.70 21.31
CA SER A 38 -23.20 41.96 20.54
C SER A 38 -22.68 41.84 19.09
N GLU A 39 -23.45 42.45 18.18
CA GLU A 39 -23.00 43.28 17.04
C GLU A 39 -22.26 42.64 15.83
N GLY A 40 -22.90 42.76 14.66
CA GLY A 40 -22.33 42.47 13.33
C GLY A 40 -21.37 43.56 12.79
N PRO A 41 -21.20 43.78 11.46
CA PRO A 41 -22.22 43.58 10.42
C PRO A 41 -21.75 42.98 9.06
N ALA A 42 -22.78 42.60 8.29
CA ALA A 42 -23.00 42.83 6.86
C ALA A 42 -21.87 42.60 5.81
N GLY A 43 -22.21 41.78 4.82
CA GLY A 43 -21.56 41.78 3.52
C GLY A 43 -22.14 40.74 2.56
N SER A 44 -23.41 40.88 2.20
CA SER A 44 -23.99 40.13 1.07
C SER A 44 -23.44 40.70 -0.24
N ASN A 45 -22.93 39.86 -1.13
CA ASN A 45 -23.13 40.08 -2.56
C ASN A 45 -23.01 38.76 -3.35
N ALA A 46 -24.03 38.55 -4.17
CA ALA A 46 -24.14 37.49 -5.16
C ALA A 46 -23.77 38.03 -6.55
N GLY A 47 -23.40 37.12 -7.44
CA GLY A 47 -23.04 37.37 -8.85
C GLY A 47 -21.51 37.42 -9.02
N ASP A 48 -20.89 36.92 -10.08
CA ASP A 48 -21.35 36.51 -11.40
C ASP A 48 -20.15 35.83 -12.09
N ALA A 49 -20.42 35.10 -13.17
CA ALA A 49 -19.49 34.24 -13.90
C ALA A 49 -18.26 34.96 -14.53
N GLY A 50 -17.19 34.18 -14.79
CA GLY A 50 -16.20 34.50 -15.83
C GLY A 50 -14.77 34.03 -15.54
N ASP A 51 -14.21 33.27 -16.49
CA ASP A 51 -12.78 33.11 -16.84
C ASP A 51 -11.79 32.65 -15.75
N VAL A 52 -11.30 31.40 -15.77
CA VAL A 52 -10.34 30.81 -16.74
C VAL A 52 -9.19 31.76 -17.07
N GLU A 53 -8.05 31.58 -16.41
CA GLU A 53 -6.72 31.39 -17.02
C GLU A 53 -5.62 31.60 -15.97
N GLY A 54 -4.67 30.66 -15.93
CA GLY A 54 -3.36 30.86 -15.34
C GLY A 54 -3.12 30.21 -13.98
N VAL A 55 -3.30 28.89 -13.88
CA VAL A 55 -2.45 28.13 -12.95
C VAL A 55 -1.03 28.28 -13.49
N ARG A 56 -0.20 28.96 -12.71
CA ARG A 56 1.22 29.07 -13.00
C ARG A 56 1.84 27.72 -12.68
N ASP A 57 2.22 27.08 -13.77
CA ASP A 57 3.17 25.98 -13.84
C ASP A 57 4.53 26.51 -13.33
N ASP A 58 4.75 26.38 -12.03
CA ASP A 58 6.05 26.61 -11.40
C ASP A 58 6.82 25.28 -11.51
N GLY A 59 7.85 25.31 -12.34
CA GLY A 59 8.55 24.12 -12.85
C GLY A 59 9.10 23.19 -11.76
N ASP A 60 8.80 21.92 -11.96
CA ASP A 60 9.45 20.77 -11.34
C ASP A 60 9.37 19.60 -12.33
N GLY A 61 10.17 19.69 -13.41
CA GLY A 61 10.12 18.81 -14.58
C GLY A 61 10.62 17.37 -14.35
N GLY A 62 10.77 16.93 -13.10
CA GLY A 62 11.18 15.56 -12.76
C GLY A 62 10.02 14.66 -12.31
N ASN A 63 8.93 15.24 -11.80
CA ASN A 63 7.93 14.51 -11.02
C ASN A 63 6.56 14.31 -11.72
N GLU A 64 6.41 14.74 -12.99
CA GLU A 64 5.17 14.55 -13.77
C GLU A 64 5.12 13.24 -14.58
N LEU A 65 6.23 12.50 -14.64
CA LEU A 65 6.47 11.39 -15.58
C LEU A 65 5.40 10.29 -15.60
N ILE A 66 4.72 10.03 -14.48
CA ILE A 66 3.68 8.99 -14.39
C ILE A 66 2.27 9.56 -14.64
N SER A 67 2.05 10.84 -14.36
CA SER A 67 0.72 11.47 -14.48
C SER A 67 0.30 11.71 -15.93
N GLU A 68 1.29 11.82 -16.83
CA GLU A 68 1.09 12.05 -18.26
C GLU A 68 1.13 10.76 -19.11
N ARG A 69 1.42 9.61 -18.49
CA ARG A 69 1.52 8.31 -19.17
C ARG A 69 0.13 7.79 -19.54
N ASP A 70 0.06 7.12 -20.69
CA ASP A 70 -1.12 6.32 -21.03
C ASP A 70 -1.19 5.08 -20.11
N LEU A 71 -2.21 5.05 -19.26
CA LEU A 71 -2.46 3.99 -18.30
C LEU A 71 -3.55 3.07 -18.84
N ASP A 72 -3.26 2.40 -19.95
CA ASP A 72 -4.17 1.45 -20.57
C ASP A 72 -4.66 0.39 -19.55
N GLY A 73 -5.98 0.23 -19.47
CA GLY A 73 -6.61 -0.67 -18.50
C GLY A 73 -6.78 -0.11 -17.09
N ALA A 74 -6.48 1.18 -16.86
CA ALA A 74 -6.72 1.82 -15.58
C ALA A 74 -8.23 1.85 -15.22
N PRO A 75 -8.58 1.63 -13.95
CA PRO A 75 -9.95 1.81 -13.47
C PRO A 75 -10.46 3.24 -13.71
N GLU A 76 -11.78 3.39 -13.84
CA GLU A 76 -12.40 4.71 -14.05
C GLU A 76 -12.02 5.66 -12.91
N GLY A 77 -11.47 6.83 -13.26
CA GLY A 77 -11.06 7.84 -12.30
C GLY A 77 -9.75 7.55 -11.56
N PHE A 78 -9.03 6.47 -11.90
CA PHE A 78 -7.71 6.20 -11.33
C PHE A 78 -6.74 7.34 -11.62
N ARG A 79 -6.03 7.77 -10.58
CA ARG A 79 -4.98 8.79 -10.65
C ARG A 79 -3.79 8.28 -9.83
N PRO A 80 -2.65 8.02 -10.47
CA PRO A 80 -1.46 7.62 -9.73
C PRO A 80 -1.04 8.74 -8.77
N THR A 81 -0.57 8.36 -7.59
CA THR A 81 0.03 9.31 -6.65
C THR A 81 1.31 9.86 -7.25
N ARG A 82 1.52 11.18 -7.13
CA ARG A 82 2.69 11.84 -7.73
C ARG A 82 3.99 11.33 -7.07
N PRO A 83 5.05 11.06 -7.85
CA PRO A 83 6.41 10.93 -7.32
C PRO A 83 6.76 12.05 -6.32
N GLY A 84 7.58 11.73 -5.32
CA GLY A 84 7.96 12.67 -4.26
C GLY A 84 6.85 13.00 -3.25
N THR A 85 5.66 12.38 -3.33
CA THR A 85 4.60 12.60 -2.34
C THR A 85 5.00 12.00 -0.99
N GLU A 86 4.93 12.81 0.06
CA GLU A 86 5.04 12.39 1.45
C GLU A 86 3.64 12.11 2.02
N LEU A 87 3.48 10.97 2.68
CA LEU A 87 2.24 10.48 3.27
C LEU A 87 2.47 10.10 4.73
N ASP A 88 1.46 10.28 5.57
CA ASP A 88 1.49 9.73 6.93
C ASP A 88 1.15 8.22 6.89
N PHE A 89 1.58 7.46 7.89
CA PHE A 89 1.03 6.11 8.10
C PHE A 89 -0.50 6.12 8.17
N GLY A 90 -1.13 5.20 7.42
CA GLY A 90 -2.58 5.11 7.26
C GLY A 90 -3.13 5.82 6.01
N ASP A 91 -2.33 6.69 5.38
CA ASP A 91 -2.71 7.32 4.12
C ASP A 91 -2.40 6.43 2.92
N ALA A 92 -3.23 6.54 1.89
CA ALA A 92 -3.18 5.69 0.72
C ALA A 92 -2.45 6.36 -0.46
N ALA A 93 -1.56 5.60 -1.11
CA ALA A 93 -1.09 5.91 -2.45
C ALA A 93 -1.79 5.03 -3.48
N TYR A 94 -1.96 5.57 -4.68
CA TYR A 94 -2.43 4.85 -5.86
C TYR A 94 -1.24 4.63 -6.77
N VAL A 95 -0.81 3.38 -6.93
CA VAL A 95 0.42 3.05 -7.65
C VAL A 95 0.15 2.09 -8.79
N VAL A 96 1.13 2.01 -9.68
CA VAL A 96 1.08 1.16 -10.86
C VAL A 96 2.32 0.30 -10.84
N SER A 97 2.14 -1.00 -11.03
CA SER A 97 3.22 -1.94 -11.28
C SER A 97 3.05 -2.54 -12.66
N GLN A 98 4.13 -3.11 -13.18
CA GLN A 98 4.13 -3.75 -14.48
C GLN A 98 4.46 -5.23 -14.32
N ARG A 99 3.66 -6.08 -14.96
CA ARG A 99 3.99 -7.50 -14.99
C ARG A 99 5.28 -7.73 -15.77
N PRO A 100 6.17 -8.62 -15.30
CA PRO A 100 7.24 -9.11 -16.13
C PRO A 100 6.64 -9.88 -17.32
N VAL A 101 7.23 -9.67 -18.49
CA VAL A 101 6.98 -10.47 -19.69
C VAL A 101 8.18 -11.38 -19.91
N ASP A 102 8.00 -12.44 -20.71
CA ASP A 102 9.11 -13.28 -21.13
C ASP A 102 10.21 -12.44 -21.80
N ASP A 103 11.48 -12.77 -21.53
CA ASP A 103 12.67 -12.03 -22.01
C ASP A 103 12.71 -11.83 -23.54
N ASP A 104 11.99 -12.65 -24.30
CA ASP A 104 11.89 -12.56 -25.76
C ASP A 104 10.81 -11.56 -26.25
N SER A 105 10.04 -10.96 -25.35
CA SER A 105 9.00 -9.97 -25.68
C SER A 105 9.59 -8.57 -25.79
N ALA A 106 9.41 -7.96 -26.96
CA ALA A 106 9.76 -6.54 -27.18
C ALA A 106 8.69 -5.57 -26.65
N ALA A 107 7.53 -6.07 -26.21
CA ALA A 107 6.44 -5.24 -25.69
C ALA A 107 6.42 -5.26 -24.17
N PRO A 108 6.20 -4.10 -23.52
CA PRO A 108 6.03 -4.03 -22.07
C PRO A 108 4.89 -4.93 -21.60
N GLY A 109 5.02 -5.48 -20.39
CA GLY A 109 3.95 -6.24 -19.77
C GLY A 109 2.74 -5.39 -19.40
N PRO A 110 1.56 -6.02 -19.23
CA PRO A 110 0.36 -5.32 -18.85
C PRO A 110 0.49 -4.74 -17.44
N LEU A 111 -0.09 -3.55 -17.26
CA LEU A 111 -0.10 -2.81 -16.02
C LEU A 111 -1.07 -3.43 -15.00
N GLN A 112 -0.72 -3.29 -13.72
CA GLN A 112 -1.55 -3.62 -12.57
C GLN A 112 -1.69 -2.38 -11.68
N PHE A 113 -2.91 -2.12 -11.23
CA PHE A 113 -3.28 -0.91 -10.52
C PHE A 113 -3.57 -1.24 -9.07
N TRP A 114 -2.97 -0.48 -8.16
CA TRP A 114 -2.96 -0.79 -6.74
C TRP A 114 -3.31 0.42 -5.91
N LYS A 115 -3.99 0.17 -4.80
CA LYS A 115 -4.03 1.06 -3.65
C LYS A 115 -3.11 0.49 -2.58
N VAL A 116 -2.15 1.29 -2.12
CA VAL A 116 -1.15 0.92 -1.13
C VAL A 116 -1.35 1.79 0.10
N THR A 117 -1.30 1.20 1.28
CA THR A 117 -1.38 1.95 2.55
C THR A 117 -0.38 1.36 3.53
N ALA A 118 0.67 2.11 3.87
CA ALA A 118 1.54 1.75 4.97
C ALA A 118 0.77 1.87 6.28
N THR A 119 0.76 0.82 7.09
CA THR A 119 -0.06 0.73 8.30
C THR A 119 0.71 1.08 9.56
N GLY A 120 2.02 0.90 9.57
CA GLY A 120 2.86 1.32 10.68
C GLY A 120 4.22 0.63 10.72
N SER A 121 4.96 0.95 11.78
CA SER A 121 6.25 0.36 12.12
C SER A 121 6.20 -0.25 13.52
N ASP A 122 6.68 -1.48 13.66
CA ASP A 122 6.84 -2.17 14.93
C ASP A 122 8.28 -2.67 15.08
N THR A 123 8.84 -2.55 16.28
CA THR A 123 10.17 -3.08 16.60
C THR A 123 10.04 -4.47 17.22
N LEU A 124 10.86 -5.41 16.76
CA LEU A 124 10.98 -6.75 17.32
C LEU A 124 12.36 -6.94 17.95
N ASP A 125 12.39 -7.63 19.08
CA ASP A 125 13.65 -7.99 19.73
C ASP A 125 14.43 -9.01 18.87
N ALA A 126 15.75 -9.00 19.00
CA ALA A 126 16.62 -9.82 18.16
C ALA A 126 16.39 -11.34 18.30
N ASP A 127 15.81 -11.80 19.42
CA ASP A 127 15.46 -13.19 19.67
C ASP A 127 14.07 -13.60 19.14
N GLU A 128 13.25 -12.65 18.70
CA GLU A 128 11.92 -12.91 18.13
C GLU A 128 11.99 -13.29 16.63
N VAL A 129 13.07 -12.90 15.94
CA VAL A 129 13.26 -13.20 14.52
C VAL A 129 14.21 -14.39 14.35
N PRO A 130 13.75 -15.52 13.79
CA PRO A 130 14.57 -16.72 13.62
C PRO A 130 15.52 -16.58 12.42
N LEU A 131 16.61 -15.81 12.58
CA LEU A 131 17.66 -15.73 11.57
C LEU A 131 18.59 -16.96 11.62
N THR A 132 18.97 -17.46 10.44
CA THR A 132 19.92 -18.57 10.33
C THR A 132 21.38 -18.17 10.60
N GLU A 133 21.76 -16.91 10.32
CA GLU A 133 23.11 -16.36 10.54
C GLU A 133 23.04 -14.82 10.73
N GLY A 134 24.02 -14.22 11.44
CA GLY A 134 24.23 -12.76 11.46
C GLY A 134 23.45 -11.94 12.49
N SER A 135 22.66 -12.57 13.37
CA SER A 135 21.88 -11.86 14.40
C SER A 135 22.71 -11.30 15.56
N ASP A 136 23.94 -11.76 15.76
CA ASP A 136 24.80 -11.34 16.88
C ASP A 136 25.11 -9.83 16.89
N ASP A 137 25.05 -9.20 15.73
CA ASP A 137 25.30 -7.76 15.56
C ASP A 137 24.03 -6.91 15.42
N VAL A 138 22.85 -7.53 15.43
CA VAL A 138 21.56 -6.83 15.30
C VAL A 138 21.06 -6.39 16.68
N GLU A 139 20.73 -5.12 16.84
CA GLU A 139 20.12 -4.56 18.05
C GLU A 139 18.63 -4.90 18.09
N GLU A 140 17.94 -4.57 17.01
CA GLU A 140 16.50 -4.71 16.85
C GLU A 140 16.16 -4.94 15.37
N PHE A 141 15.03 -5.60 15.15
CA PHE A 141 14.41 -5.67 13.84
C PHE A 141 13.26 -4.68 13.77
N VAL A 142 13.02 -4.14 12.58
CA VAL A 142 11.92 -3.20 12.34
C VAL A 142 11.01 -3.79 11.28
N CYS A 143 9.80 -4.10 11.68
CA CYS A 143 8.71 -4.51 10.83
C CYS A 143 7.99 -3.26 10.32
N LEU A 144 7.91 -3.11 9.01
CA LEU A 144 7.09 -2.10 8.37
C LEU A 144 5.95 -2.80 7.65
N THR A 145 4.74 -2.62 8.15
CA THR A 145 3.54 -3.28 7.63
C THR A 145 2.82 -2.36 6.67
N TYR A 146 2.19 -2.95 5.66
CA TYR A 146 1.38 -2.24 4.69
C TYR A 146 0.29 -3.15 4.12
N THR A 147 -0.69 -2.52 3.48
CA THR A 147 -1.77 -3.21 2.81
C THR A 147 -1.80 -2.87 1.33
N LEU A 148 -2.26 -3.82 0.53
CA LEU A 148 -2.39 -3.75 -0.91
C LEU A 148 -3.82 -4.08 -1.29
N ALA A 149 -4.50 -3.21 -2.02
CA ALA A 149 -5.76 -3.53 -2.66
C ALA A 149 -5.60 -3.50 -4.18
N PHE A 150 -6.00 -4.59 -4.82
CA PHE A 150 -5.94 -4.73 -6.27
C PHE A 150 -7.15 -4.05 -6.91
N LEU A 151 -6.88 -3.05 -7.75
CA LEU A 151 -7.91 -2.24 -8.40
C LEU A 151 -8.21 -2.71 -9.82
N GLY A 152 -7.38 -3.60 -10.37
CA GLY A 152 -7.52 -4.12 -11.74
C GLY A 152 -6.19 -4.16 -12.48
N GLY A 153 -6.24 -4.59 -13.73
CA GLY A 153 -5.08 -4.61 -14.61
C GLY A 153 -5.47 -4.79 -16.08
N GLY A 154 -4.55 -4.42 -16.98
CA GLY A 154 -4.77 -4.48 -18.43
C GLY A 154 -4.71 -5.89 -19.04
N ALA A 155 -4.77 -6.96 -18.23
CA ALA A 155 -4.70 -8.34 -18.71
C ALA A 155 -6.03 -8.77 -19.34
N THR A 156 -5.99 -9.54 -20.44
CA THR A 156 -7.22 -10.15 -20.98
C THR A 156 -7.73 -11.26 -20.05
N ALA A 157 -8.99 -11.66 -20.20
CA ALA A 157 -9.57 -12.73 -19.38
C ALA A 157 -8.78 -14.05 -19.48
N ASP A 158 -8.34 -14.40 -20.69
CA ASP A 158 -7.52 -15.61 -20.92
C ASP A 158 -6.11 -15.49 -20.32
N ASP A 159 -5.56 -14.26 -20.24
CA ASP A 159 -4.26 -14.03 -19.61
C ASP A 159 -4.33 -14.17 -18.09
N ARG A 160 -5.47 -13.83 -17.49
CA ARG A 160 -5.63 -13.76 -16.02
C ARG A 160 -5.48 -15.12 -15.35
N ASP A 161 -5.96 -16.19 -15.99
CA ASP A 161 -5.92 -17.57 -15.50
C ASP A 161 -4.50 -18.16 -15.38
N SER A 162 -3.51 -17.56 -16.03
CA SER A 162 -2.11 -18.03 -16.03
C SER A 162 -1.11 -16.98 -15.57
N ALA A 163 -1.61 -15.80 -15.18
CA ALA A 163 -0.80 -14.64 -14.88
C ALA A 163 -0.34 -14.59 -13.41
N THR A 164 0.91 -14.19 -13.20
CA THR A 164 1.46 -13.87 -11.88
C THR A 164 1.04 -12.47 -11.45
N VAL A 165 0.81 -12.28 -10.15
CA VAL A 165 0.64 -10.97 -9.53
C VAL A 165 1.99 -10.24 -9.50
N ALA A 166 2.01 -8.98 -9.93
CA ALA A 166 3.17 -8.10 -9.81
C ALA A 166 2.83 -7.05 -8.76
N ALA A 167 3.06 -7.38 -7.49
CA ALA A 167 2.83 -6.43 -6.41
C ALA A 167 3.82 -5.25 -6.50
N PRO A 168 3.42 -4.04 -6.08
CA PRO A 168 4.38 -2.95 -5.91
C PRO A 168 5.40 -3.32 -4.82
N GLU A 169 6.68 -3.12 -5.11
CA GLU A 169 7.76 -3.38 -4.16
C GLU A 169 8.03 -2.11 -3.34
N LEU A 170 7.79 -2.21 -2.04
CA LEU A 170 8.10 -1.13 -1.10
C LEU A 170 9.43 -1.44 -0.41
N VAL A 171 10.24 -0.41 -0.21
CA VAL A 171 11.54 -0.53 0.47
C VAL A 171 11.49 0.20 1.81
N PRO A 172 12.10 -0.35 2.88
CA PRO A 172 12.34 0.39 4.10
C PRO A 172 13.14 1.67 3.80
N ALA A 173 12.79 2.79 4.42
CA ALA A 173 13.49 4.06 4.23
C ALA A 173 13.53 4.89 5.52
N ASP A 174 14.45 5.86 5.58
CA ASP A 174 14.41 6.92 6.60
C ASP A 174 13.49 8.09 6.21
N ASP A 175 13.44 9.09 7.07
CA ASP A 175 12.63 10.31 6.88
C ASP A 175 13.02 11.08 5.61
N GLU A 176 14.26 10.91 5.12
CA GLU A 176 14.75 11.52 3.90
C GLU A 176 14.46 10.66 2.65
N GLY A 177 13.76 9.54 2.80
CA GLY A 177 13.44 8.61 1.73
C GLY A 177 14.63 7.75 1.29
N THR A 178 15.72 7.76 2.06
CA THR A 178 16.92 6.99 1.75
C THR A 178 16.70 5.54 2.15
N GLY A 179 16.92 4.63 1.19
CA GLY A 179 16.70 3.19 1.39
C GLY A 179 17.51 2.63 2.56
N ALA A 180 16.80 1.99 3.49
CA ALA A 180 17.36 1.27 4.62
C ALA A 180 17.65 -0.20 4.28
N ASN A 181 18.28 -0.90 5.22
CA ASN A 181 18.58 -2.32 5.04
C ASN A 181 17.27 -3.11 4.89
N VAL A 182 17.28 -4.20 4.12
CA VAL A 182 16.13 -5.11 4.02
C VAL A 182 16.59 -6.54 4.22
N ILE A 183 15.79 -7.34 4.93
CA ILE A 183 15.94 -8.78 5.01
C ILE A 183 15.10 -9.38 3.90
N GLU A 184 15.77 -9.72 2.81
CA GLU A 184 15.12 -10.34 1.66
C GLU A 184 14.44 -11.66 2.08
N ARG A 185 13.23 -11.89 1.57
CA ARG A 185 12.45 -13.11 1.82
C ARG A 185 12.10 -13.35 3.30
N ALA A 186 12.07 -12.30 4.11
CA ALA A 186 11.47 -12.39 5.43
C ALA A 186 10.01 -12.85 5.32
N ASP A 187 9.61 -13.76 6.21
CA ASP A 187 8.23 -14.22 6.28
C ASP A 187 7.35 -13.10 6.87
N PRO A 188 6.31 -12.61 6.16
CA PRO A 188 5.46 -11.54 6.66
C PRO A 188 4.74 -11.86 7.96
N GLY A 189 4.54 -13.15 8.28
CA GLY A 189 3.99 -13.60 9.55
C GLY A 189 4.89 -13.28 10.75
N THR A 190 6.19 -13.07 10.53
CA THR A 190 7.11 -12.52 11.55
C THR A 190 6.68 -11.13 11.99
N CYS A 191 6.12 -10.34 11.08
CA CYS A 191 5.58 -9.00 11.34
C CYS A 191 4.09 -9.02 11.70
N GLY A 192 3.54 -10.19 12.06
CA GLY A 192 2.15 -10.33 12.49
C GLY A 192 1.12 -10.27 11.35
N VAL A 193 1.53 -10.39 10.09
CA VAL A 193 0.60 -10.50 8.96
C VAL A 193 -0.02 -11.89 8.94
N ASP A 194 -1.35 -11.97 8.97
CA ASP A 194 -2.07 -13.23 8.94
C ASP A 194 -1.92 -13.93 7.58
N GLU A 195 -1.66 -15.24 7.58
CA GLU A 195 -1.44 -16.05 6.35
C GLU A 195 -2.62 -15.97 5.37
N GLN A 196 -3.84 -15.85 5.89
CA GLN A 196 -5.08 -15.71 5.13
C GLN A 196 -5.22 -14.35 4.43
N ASP A 197 -4.50 -13.34 4.89
CA ASP A 197 -4.54 -11.98 4.35
C ASP A 197 -3.39 -11.76 3.36
N LEU A 198 -2.50 -12.74 3.17
CA LEU A 198 -1.39 -12.62 2.23
C LEU A 198 -1.86 -12.52 0.78
N LEU A 199 -1.12 -11.72 0.01
CA LEU A 199 -1.36 -11.57 -1.42
C LEU A 199 -1.11 -12.91 -2.15
N PRO A 200 -2.09 -13.44 -2.91
CA PRO A 200 -1.89 -14.60 -3.75
C PRO A 200 -0.85 -14.33 -4.84
N SER A 201 -0.09 -15.35 -5.23
CA SER A 201 0.89 -15.21 -6.31
C SER A 201 0.26 -15.21 -7.72
N SER A 202 -0.99 -15.65 -7.84
CA SER A 202 -1.74 -15.81 -9.09
C SER A 202 -2.84 -14.75 -9.21
N LEU A 203 -2.94 -14.11 -10.38
CA LEU A 203 -4.02 -13.16 -10.67
C LEU A 203 -5.40 -13.82 -10.78
N ALA A 204 -5.47 -15.14 -10.95
CA ALA A 204 -6.74 -15.87 -10.95
C ALA A 204 -7.35 -15.96 -9.54
N ASP A 205 -6.51 -15.86 -8.50
CA ASP A 205 -6.88 -16.00 -7.10
C ASP A 205 -7.00 -14.63 -6.39
N ILE A 206 -6.78 -13.53 -7.12
CA ILE A 206 -6.94 -12.18 -6.59
C ILE A 206 -8.39 -11.71 -6.78
N ASP A 207 -8.97 -11.19 -5.72
CA ASP A 207 -10.28 -10.55 -5.74
C ASP A 207 -10.07 -9.04 -5.92
N GLU A 208 -10.81 -8.45 -6.85
CA GLU A 208 -10.87 -6.99 -6.97
C GLU A 208 -11.46 -6.39 -5.69
N ASP A 209 -10.90 -5.27 -5.23
CA ASP A 209 -11.26 -4.59 -3.98
C ASP A 209 -10.97 -5.35 -2.67
N ALA A 210 -10.42 -6.57 -2.74
CA ALA A 210 -9.88 -7.23 -1.56
C ALA A 210 -8.59 -6.54 -1.11
N THR A 211 -8.37 -6.53 0.20
CA THR A 211 -7.17 -5.95 0.82
C THR A 211 -6.30 -7.07 1.34
N TYR A 212 -5.03 -7.04 0.96
CA TYR A 212 -4.01 -8.02 1.32
C TYR A 212 -2.98 -7.37 2.24
N GLY A 213 -2.54 -8.09 3.26
CA GLY A 213 -1.47 -7.70 4.15
C GLY A 213 -0.10 -8.06 3.57
N ALA A 214 0.86 -7.17 3.81
CA ALA A 214 2.26 -7.38 3.49
C ALA A 214 3.15 -6.69 4.52
N ALA A 215 4.41 -7.10 4.59
CA ALA A 215 5.39 -6.48 5.45
C ALA A 215 6.77 -6.57 4.82
N VAL A 216 7.62 -5.59 5.16
CA VAL A 216 9.06 -5.68 4.94
C VAL A 216 9.76 -5.64 6.29
N LEU A 217 10.80 -6.47 6.41
CA LEU A 217 11.60 -6.58 7.60
C LEU A 217 12.96 -5.90 7.37
N SER A 218 13.31 -4.99 8.25
CA SER A 218 14.59 -4.31 8.29
C SER A 218 15.29 -4.58 9.63
N TYR A 219 16.51 -4.12 9.79
CA TYR A 219 17.29 -4.28 11.01
C TYR A 219 18.16 -3.07 11.30
N VAL A 220 18.38 -2.85 12.59
CA VAL A 220 19.32 -1.85 13.12
C VAL A 220 20.49 -2.58 13.76
N ASP A 221 21.71 -2.21 13.41
CA ASP A 221 22.90 -2.82 14.00
C ASP A 221 23.25 -2.19 15.37
N LYS A 222 23.78 -2.98 16.29
CA LYS A 222 24.17 -2.54 17.65
C LYS A 222 25.16 -1.38 17.67
N GLN A 223 25.96 -1.25 16.63
CA GLN A 223 26.95 -0.18 16.55
C GLN A 223 26.40 1.06 15.85
N LYS A 224 25.21 0.99 15.22
CA LYS A 224 24.60 2.02 14.38
C LYS A 224 25.57 2.51 13.32
N THR A 225 26.35 1.58 12.78
CA THR A 225 27.42 1.83 11.81
C THR A 225 27.10 1.24 10.44
N ARG A 226 26.09 0.36 10.35
CA ARG A 226 25.76 -0.39 9.14
C ARG A 226 24.32 -0.15 8.73
N GLY A 227 24.18 0.61 7.66
CA GLY A 227 22.90 0.93 7.03
C GLY A 227 22.13 2.01 7.77
N ILE A 228 20.93 2.25 7.28
CA ILE A 228 20.08 3.38 7.66
C ILE A 228 18.96 2.86 8.57
N ASN A 229 18.60 3.63 9.60
CA ASN A 229 17.51 3.26 10.50
C ASN A 229 16.18 3.48 9.77
N PRO A 230 15.39 2.42 9.53
CA PRO A 230 14.11 2.55 8.87
C PRO A 230 13.10 3.28 9.79
N THR A 231 12.55 4.39 9.31
CA THR A 231 11.42 5.08 9.96
C THR A 231 10.13 4.95 9.15
N GLY A 232 10.23 4.51 7.90
CA GLY A 232 9.14 4.53 6.95
C GLY A 232 9.29 3.55 5.79
N LEU A 233 8.38 3.68 4.83
CA LEU A 233 8.41 2.95 3.55
C LEU A 233 8.55 3.92 2.40
N ALA A 234 9.24 3.50 1.36
CA ALA A 234 9.34 4.21 0.10
C ALA A 234 8.89 3.31 -1.06
N PHE A 235 8.26 3.93 -2.06
CA PHE A 235 7.93 3.31 -3.33
C PHE A 235 8.45 4.18 -4.47
N THR A 236 9.23 3.59 -5.36
CA THR A 236 9.71 4.23 -6.59
C THR A 236 9.02 3.58 -7.77
N TYR A 237 8.51 4.38 -8.70
CA TYR A 237 8.00 3.85 -9.94
C TYR A 237 9.13 3.26 -10.78
N ASP A 238 9.00 1.98 -11.11
CA ASP A 238 9.87 1.28 -12.05
C ASP A 238 9.00 0.68 -13.16
N LEU A 239 8.80 1.45 -14.23
CA LEU A 239 8.05 1.04 -15.40
C LEU A 239 8.95 1.09 -16.63
N ALA A 240 8.94 0.03 -17.45
CA ALA A 240 9.58 0.04 -18.75
C ALA A 240 9.01 1.22 -19.56
N ASP A 241 9.88 2.00 -20.20
CA ASP A 241 9.56 3.23 -20.93
C ASP A 241 9.32 4.49 -20.09
N THR A 242 9.80 4.57 -18.84
CA THR A 242 9.95 5.90 -18.22
C THR A 242 10.98 6.67 -19.04
N PRO A 243 10.62 7.79 -19.69
CA PRO A 243 11.54 8.44 -20.62
C PRO A 243 12.80 8.84 -19.85
N GLU A 244 13.93 8.23 -20.21
CA GLU A 244 15.23 8.80 -19.88
C GLU A 244 15.19 10.24 -20.39
N SER A 245 15.48 11.20 -19.51
CA SER A 245 15.50 12.64 -19.78
C SER A 245 15.87 12.95 -21.25
N PRO A 246 15.14 13.83 -21.96
CA PRO A 246 15.47 14.20 -23.34
C PRO A 246 16.84 14.87 -23.50
N ASP A 247 17.47 15.24 -22.39
CA ASP A 247 18.86 15.62 -22.27
C ASP A 247 19.64 14.40 -21.71
N GLU A 248 20.43 13.72 -22.56
CA GLU A 248 21.30 12.56 -22.21
C GLU A 248 22.38 12.86 -21.14
N SER A 249 22.24 13.98 -20.42
CA SER A 249 23.24 14.52 -19.50
C SER A 249 23.01 14.06 -18.06
N GLU A 250 21.77 13.81 -17.63
CA GLU A 250 21.45 13.38 -16.25
C GLU A 250 20.22 12.45 -16.24
N PRO A 251 20.30 11.24 -15.66
CA PRO A 251 19.11 10.41 -15.46
C PRO A 251 18.10 11.18 -14.61
N THR A 252 16.84 11.21 -15.02
CA THR A 252 15.79 11.79 -14.20
C THR A 252 15.60 10.88 -12.99
N GLU A 253 16.19 11.22 -11.85
CA GLU A 253 15.90 10.52 -10.59
C GLU A 253 14.43 10.78 -10.23
N ILE A 254 13.62 9.73 -10.27
CA ILE A 254 12.22 9.78 -9.86
C ILE A 254 12.21 9.76 -8.33
N GLU A 255 11.69 10.82 -7.72
CA GLU A 255 11.57 10.86 -6.26
C GLU A 255 10.55 9.82 -5.77
N PRO A 256 10.86 9.04 -4.72
CA PRO A 256 9.94 8.03 -4.21
C PRO A 256 8.73 8.67 -3.53
N ILE A 257 7.59 7.97 -3.57
CA ILE A 257 6.49 8.17 -2.62
C ILE A 257 6.95 7.63 -1.27
N ARG A 258 6.67 8.33 -0.18
CA ARG A 258 7.16 7.97 1.16
C ARG A 258 6.03 7.95 2.18
N TRP A 259 6.12 7.02 3.12
CA TRP A 259 5.27 6.95 4.32
C TRP A 259 6.12 7.07 5.57
N ASN A 260 5.78 8.00 6.47
CA ASN A 260 6.42 8.18 7.78
C ASN A 260 5.42 8.52 8.91
#